data_AF-A0AAN8VVR5-F1
#
_entry.id   AF-A0AAN8VVR5-F1
#
_cell.length_a   1.000
_cell.length_b   1.000
_cell.length_c   1.000
_cell.angle_alpha   90.00
_cell.angle_beta   90.00
_cell.angle_gamma   90.00
#
_symmetry.space_group_name_H-M   'P 1'
#
loop_
_entity.id
_entity.type
_entity.pdbx_description
1 polymer ?
#
loop_
_entity_poly.entity_id
_entity_poly.type
_entity_poly.pdbx_seq_one_letter_code
_entity_poly.pdbx_strand_id
1 'polypeptide(L)'
;MNWSLSCLEKVEQLNFASNQFYGMVPEIVCQLGNLVNLSPSDNYFRHVGPVCRRLIWRAMLDIRRNCIPDLPFQRSVVGCYAFFSHPGFVPTVQHTVSFPCRLD
;
A
#
# COMPACT_ATOMS: atom_id res chain seq x y z
N MET A 1 -1.96 -2.27 -16.46
CA MET A 1 -2.60 -2.80 -15.23
C MET A 1 -3.68 -1.84 -14.83
N ASN A 2 -4.90 -2.33 -14.63
CA ASN A 2 -6.07 -1.50 -14.38
C ASN A 2 -6.42 -1.56 -12.90
N TRP A 3 -6.35 -0.43 -12.20
CA TRP A 3 -6.62 -0.36 -10.76
C TRP A 3 -7.76 0.62 -10.56
N SER A 4 -8.85 0.23 -9.92
CA SER A 4 -9.99 1.14 -9.67
C SER A 4 -9.61 2.40 -8.88
N LEU A 5 -8.52 2.36 -8.11
CA LEU A 5 -8.01 3.53 -7.37
C LEU A 5 -7.45 4.63 -8.28
N SER A 6 -7.10 4.35 -9.55
CA SER A 6 -6.68 5.41 -10.48
C SER A 6 -7.81 6.37 -10.82
N CYS A 7 -9.07 5.97 -10.66
CA CYS A 7 -10.22 6.84 -10.90
C CYS A 7 -10.37 7.96 -9.85
N LEU A 8 -9.59 7.93 -8.77
CA LEU A 8 -9.63 8.92 -7.70
C LEU A 8 -8.84 10.18 -8.08
N GLU A 9 -9.08 10.74 -9.26
CA GLU A 9 -8.28 11.82 -9.86
C GLU A 9 -8.18 13.07 -8.98
N LYS A 10 -9.23 13.34 -8.20
CA LYS A 10 -9.33 14.53 -7.33
C LYS A 10 -9.05 14.24 -5.86
N VAL A 11 -8.57 13.04 -5.51
CA VAL A 11 -8.32 12.72 -4.10
C VAL A 11 -7.07 13.43 -3.59
N GLU A 12 -7.23 14.08 -2.46
CA GLU A 12 -6.13 14.78 -1.77
C GLU A 12 -5.70 14.04 -0.50
N GLN A 13 -6.64 13.40 0.18
CA GLN A 13 -6.43 12.72 1.46
C GLN A 13 -6.89 11.27 1.33
N LEU A 14 -5.99 10.32 1.55
CA LEU A 14 -6.32 8.89 1.51
C LEU A 14 -5.75 8.17 2.72
N ASN A 15 -6.63 7.66 3.57
CA ASN A 15 -6.25 7.01 4.82
C ASN A 15 -6.69 5.55 4.83
N PHE A 16 -5.70 4.65 4.79
CA PHE A 16 -5.86 3.20 4.91
C PHE A 16 -5.30 2.67 6.23
N ALA A 17 -5.02 3.55 7.20
CA ALA A 17 -4.33 3.17 8.41
C ALA A 17 -5.14 2.19 9.27
N SER A 18 -4.45 1.43 10.11
CA SER A 18 -5.06 0.55 11.13
C SER A 18 -5.99 -0.51 10.53
N ASN A 19 -5.52 -1.15 9.47
CA ASN A 19 -6.22 -2.25 8.81
C ASN A 19 -5.34 -3.50 8.77
N GLN A 20 -5.80 -4.54 8.06
CA GLN A 20 -5.05 -5.78 7.85
C GLN A 20 -4.58 -5.92 6.39
N PHE A 21 -4.38 -4.81 5.67
CA PHE A 21 -3.90 -4.87 4.29
C PHE A 21 -2.48 -5.43 4.21
N TYR A 22 -2.22 -6.23 3.19
CA TYR A 22 -0.95 -6.92 3.00
C TYR A 22 -0.58 -6.97 1.51
N GLY A 23 0.62 -7.46 1.22
CA GLY A 23 1.17 -7.47 -0.14
C GLY A 23 1.99 -6.21 -0.42
N MET A 24 1.89 -5.71 -1.66
CA MET A 24 2.60 -4.51 -2.10
C MET A 24 1.67 -3.30 -2.08
N VAL A 25 2.15 -2.14 -1.63
CA VAL A 25 1.43 -0.88 -1.82
C VAL A 25 1.37 -0.59 -3.34
N PRO A 26 0.19 -0.51 -3.96
CA PRO A 26 0.10 -0.30 -5.40
C PRO A 26 0.69 1.07 -5.79
N GLU A 27 1.67 1.08 -6.68
CA GLU A 27 2.37 2.31 -7.12
C GLU A 27 1.41 3.38 -7.64
N ILE A 28 0.31 2.95 -8.26
CA ILE A 28 -0.74 3.82 -8.82
C ILE A 28 -1.30 4.78 -7.78
N VAL A 29 -1.41 4.37 -6.51
CA VAL A 29 -1.95 5.21 -5.43
C VAL A 29 -0.99 6.35 -5.13
N CYS A 30 0.31 6.10 -5.21
CA CYS A 30 1.37 7.09 -5.01
C CYS A 30 1.61 7.98 -6.24
N GLN A 31 0.93 7.69 -7.37
CA GLN A 31 0.97 8.48 -8.60
C GLN A 31 -0.25 9.41 -8.77
N LEU A 32 -1.23 9.36 -7.86
CA LEU A 32 -2.39 10.24 -7.90
C LEU A 32 -1.94 11.70 -7.74
N GLY A 33 -2.16 12.51 -8.77
CA GLY A 33 -1.54 13.83 -8.92
C GLY A 33 -1.94 14.86 -7.86
N ASN A 34 -3.15 14.75 -7.31
CA ASN A 34 -3.66 15.66 -6.30
C ASN A 34 -3.42 15.19 -4.86
N LEU A 35 -2.76 14.04 -4.68
CA LEU A 35 -2.59 13.45 -3.36
C LEU A 35 -1.63 14.28 -2.49
N VAL A 36 -2.17 14.81 -1.40
CA VAL A 36 -1.42 15.59 -0.39
C VAL A 36 -0.93 14.68 0.72
N ASN A 37 -1.75 13.69 1.12
CA ASN A 37 -1.43 12.81 2.24
C ASN A 37 -2.00 11.40 2.03
N LEU A 38 -1.13 10.41 2.26
CA LEU A 38 -1.43 9.00 2.14
C LEU A 38 -0.98 8.27 3.40
N SER A 39 -1.89 7.59 4.11
CA SER A 39 -1.54 6.82 5.31
C SER A 39 -1.92 5.35 5.20
N PRO A 40 -1.00 4.48 4.74
CA PRO A 40 -1.09 3.03 4.85
C PRO A 40 -0.52 2.47 6.16
N SER A 41 -0.31 3.31 7.18
CA SER A 41 0.32 2.91 8.44
C SER A 41 -0.46 1.83 9.19
N ASP A 42 0.20 1.09 10.07
CA ASP A 42 -0.45 0.08 10.93
C ASP A 42 -1.21 -1.00 10.15
N ASN A 43 -0.52 -1.58 9.16
CA ASN A 43 -1.00 -2.65 8.29
C ASN A 43 0.08 -3.76 8.23
N TYR A 44 0.04 -4.63 7.21
CA TYR A 44 1.00 -5.73 7.00
C TYR A 44 1.60 -5.71 5.58
N PHE A 45 1.73 -4.54 4.95
CA PHE A 45 2.40 -4.43 3.66
C PHE A 45 3.86 -4.89 3.76
N ARG A 46 4.35 -5.62 2.73
CA ARG A 46 5.71 -6.16 2.67
C ARG A 46 6.62 -5.39 1.71
N HIS A 47 6.05 -4.67 0.76
CA HIS A 47 6.79 -4.00 -0.30
C HIS A 47 6.19 -2.65 -0.66
N VAL A 48 7.07 -1.72 -1.02
CA VAL A 48 6.76 -0.44 -1.65
C VAL A 48 7.69 -0.28 -2.85
N GLY A 49 7.14 0.20 -3.96
CA GLY A 49 7.93 0.48 -5.16
C GLY A 49 8.54 1.89 -5.14
N PRO A 50 9.22 2.27 -6.23
CA PRO A 50 10.05 3.46 -6.28
C PRO A 50 9.26 4.78 -6.14
N VAL A 51 8.02 4.85 -6.66
CA VAL A 51 7.19 6.06 -6.55
C VAL A 51 6.77 6.27 -5.09
N CYS A 52 6.24 5.23 -4.45
CA CYS A 52 5.84 5.32 -3.05
C CYS A 52 7.03 5.61 -2.12
N ARG A 53 8.21 5.03 -2.41
CA ARG A 53 9.44 5.36 -1.67
C ARG A 53 9.79 6.85 -1.75
N ARG A 54 9.62 7.51 -2.90
CA ARG A 54 9.83 8.97 -3.00
C ARG A 54 8.88 9.76 -2.10
N LEU A 55 7.62 9.34 -1.97
CA LEU A 55 6.66 10.01 -1.07
C LEU A 55 6.99 9.80 0.41
N ILE A 56 7.51 8.63 0.78
CA ILE A 56 8.04 8.36 2.13
C ILE A 56 9.16 9.35 2.46
N TRP A 57 10.14 9.50 1.56
CA TRP A 57 11.25 10.44 1.74
C TRP A 57 10.80 11.90 1.83
N ARG A 58 9.70 12.27 1.17
CA ARG A 58 9.07 13.59 1.24
C ARG A 58 8.13 13.77 2.42
N ALA A 59 8.01 12.78 3.31
CA ALA A 59 7.06 12.76 4.44
C ALA A 59 5.58 12.92 4.05
N MET A 60 5.22 12.55 2.81
CA MET A 60 3.83 12.58 2.30
C MET A 60 3.12 11.23 2.45
N LEU A 61 3.86 10.20 2.86
CA LEU A 61 3.35 8.83 3.02
C LEU A 61 3.78 8.23 4.35
N ASP A 62 2.83 8.02 5.27
CA ASP A 62 3.08 7.33 6.54
C ASP A 62 2.94 5.81 6.38
N ILE A 63 4.08 5.12 6.27
CA ILE A 63 4.16 3.65 6.11
C ILE A 63 4.60 2.92 7.39
N ARG A 64 4.61 3.60 8.54
CA ARG A 64 5.07 2.99 9.81
C ARG A 64 4.17 1.82 10.21
N ARG A 65 4.68 0.93 11.07
CA ARG A 65 3.96 -0.23 11.59
C ARG A 65 3.44 -1.16 10.47
N ASN A 66 4.29 -1.43 9.47
CA ASN A 66 4.07 -2.44 8.43
C ASN A 66 5.14 -3.55 8.50
N CYS A 67 5.23 -4.40 7.48
CA CYS A 67 6.16 -5.53 7.38
C CYS A 67 7.20 -5.35 6.27
N ILE A 68 7.68 -4.12 6.07
CA ILE A 68 8.60 -3.77 4.98
C ILE A 68 10.05 -3.82 5.50
N PRO A 69 10.87 -4.80 5.09
CA PRO A 69 12.29 -4.80 5.44
C PRO A 69 12.94 -3.51 4.91
N ASP A 70 13.98 -3.01 5.57
CA ASP A 70 14.75 -1.80 5.19
C ASP A 70 14.16 -0.41 5.55
N LEU A 71 12.90 -0.33 6.02
CA LEU A 71 12.31 0.92 6.49
C LEU A 71 12.32 1.04 8.02
N PRO A 72 12.39 2.27 8.59
CA PRO A 72 12.31 2.46 10.02
C PRO A 72 10.88 2.28 10.57
N PHE A 73 10.78 2.07 11.88
CA PHE A 73 9.51 2.02 12.63
C PHE A 73 8.50 0.97 12.12
N GLN A 74 9.00 -0.18 11.69
CA GLN A 74 8.19 -1.30 11.21
C GLN A 74 7.73 -2.20 12.36
N ARG A 75 6.76 -3.08 12.10
CA ARG A 75 6.36 -4.13 13.05
C ARG A 75 7.56 -5.04 13.34
N SER A 76 7.50 -5.69 14.50
CA SER A 76 8.47 -6.72 14.82
C SER A 76 8.38 -7.88 13.82
N VAL A 77 9.51 -8.55 13.59
CA VAL A 77 9.58 -9.75 12.75
C VAL A 77 8.59 -10.81 13.23
N VAL A 78 8.47 -11.00 14.55
CA VAL A 78 7.51 -11.93 15.16
C VAL A 78 6.08 -11.56 14.83
N GLY A 79 5.71 -10.27 14.92
CA GLY A 79 4.36 -9.81 14.60
C GLY A 79 3.99 -10.04 13.13
N CYS A 80 4.92 -9.77 12.21
CA CYS A 80 4.73 -10.05 10.78
C CYS A 80 4.64 -11.55 10.50
N TYR A 81 5.52 -12.36 11.09
CA TYR A 81 5.50 -13.81 10.93
C TYR A 81 4.20 -14.42 11.44
N ALA A 82 3.71 -14.00 12.61
CA ALA A 82 2.46 -14.47 13.18
C ALA A 82 1.26 -14.18 12.27
N PHE A 83 1.20 -12.99 11.65
CA PHE A 83 0.17 -12.64 10.68
C PHE A 83 0.21 -13.54 9.45
N PHE A 84 1.36 -13.68 8.80
CA PHE A 84 1.47 -14.47 7.56
C PHE A 84 1.42 -15.98 7.74
N SER A 85 1.54 -16.48 8.96
CA SER A 85 1.38 -17.91 9.27
C SER A 85 -0.09 -18.37 9.26
N HIS A 86 -1.05 -17.47 9.07
CA HIS A 86 -2.47 -17.81 9.03
C HIS A 86 -2.85 -18.52 7.71
N PRO A 87 -3.62 -19.63 7.75
CA PRO A 87 -3.98 -20.41 6.55
C PRO A 87 -4.78 -19.65 5.48
N GLY A 88 -5.37 -18.50 5.81
CA GLY A 88 -6.17 -17.68 4.89
C GLY A 88 -5.36 -16.90 3.84
N PHE A 89 -4.03 -16.87 3.93
CA PHE A 89 -3.15 -16.09 3.04
C PHE A 89 -2.61 -16.88 1.83
N VAL A 90 -3.31 -17.93 1.40
CA VAL A 90 -3.03 -18.63 0.14
C VAL A 90 -3.26 -17.65 -1.03
N PRO A 91 -2.35 -17.56 -2.02
CA PRO A 91 -2.60 -16.74 -3.21
C PRO A 91 -3.80 -17.30 -3.97
N THR A 92 -4.97 -16.69 -3.81
CA THR A 92 -6.10 -16.94 -4.70
C THR A 92 -5.79 -16.30 -6.04
N VAL A 93 -6.03 -17.08 -7.10
CA VAL A 93 -5.81 -16.72 -8.51
C VAL A 93 -6.38 -15.33 -8.79
N GLN A 94 -5.61 -14.47 -9.47
CA GLN A 94 -6.10 -13.15 -9.87
C GLN A 94 -7.29 -13.30 -10.81
N HIS A 95 -8.46 -12.86 -10.36
CA HIS A 95 -9.58 -12.61 -11.25
C HIS A 95 -9.19 -11.45 -12.18
N THR A 96 -9.16 -11.69 -13.49
CA THR A 96 -8.97 -10.65 -14.50
C THR A 96 -10.21 -9.77 -14.55
N VAL A 97 -10.28 -8.78 -13.66
CA VAL A 97 -11.31 -7.74 -13.70
C VAL A 97 -10.79 -6.59 -14.54
N SER A 98 -11.46 -6.31 -15.66
CA SER A 98 -11.20 -5.14 -16.48
C SER A 98 -11.81 -3.92 -15.79
N PHE A 99 -10.98 -3.05 -15.24
CA PHE A 99 -11.41 -1.76 -14.73
C PHE A 99 -11.30 -0.70 -15.85
N PRO A 100 -11.91 0.50 -15.77
CA PRO A 100 -11.87 1.46 -16.87
C PRO A 100 -10.75 2.51 -16.79
N CYS A 101 -10.09 2.69 -15.64
CA CYS A 101 -9.30 3.91 -15.38
C CYS A 101 -7.80 3.73 -15.65
N ARG A 102 -7.23 4.65 -16.44
CA ARG A 102 -5.77 4.84 -16.59
C ARG A 102 -5.36 6.13 -15.89
N LEU A 103 -4.10 6.19 -15.45
CA LEU A 103 -3.46 7.47 -15.23
C LEU A 103 -3.05 7.98 -16.60
N ASP A 104 -3.54 9.15 -16.97
CA ASP A 104 -3.23 9.83 -18.23
C ASP A 104 -1.79 10.38 -18.24
#